data_AF-A0A841BIV7-F1
#
_entry.id   AF-A0A841BIV7-F1
#
_cell.length_a   1.000
_cell.length_b   1.000
_cell.length_c   1.000
_cell.angle_alpha   90.00
_cell.angle_beta   90.00
_cell.angle_gamma   90.00
#
_symmetry.space_group_name_H-M   'P 1'
#
loop_
_entity.id
_entity.type
_entity.pdbx_description
1 polymer ?
#
loop_
_entity_poly.entity_id
_entity_poly.type
_entity_poly.pdbx_seq_one_letter_code
_entity_poly.pdbx_strand_id
1 'polypeptide(L)'
;MTQRFAAYFGVPSTQGQALSADIRALLAARGFLIRERAAVMSQFVAAVFEDDLVIIDATTDAGHLYGVITDQVQGLDHILVVSRTPLPVNLNPIREGGAPPYPRSRTNTEIVAWVTAQLNEMRFPGPLYAHDPSPEKLKSSFIRSVRMGITGFDPDDPLLRRLDESESRKHRPYGDRLGIFVSYRSGGSQVAAQRTDLLDRLSADVQRVAPMAGPFYFPPGALCYENELLTEQRHWMIANQLTYRIASAREFWILATPDYYRSWWTRMELLTVAQLRFGDGGGPRVRLVDPETLQFAEEPAGCIPEIDTDQFDTFQKLMSMASPSNMTAQHHEMVEFAGRWLRFVPTARFMAAYQSNRLLCCPRRLHLARDAFDVDTFLRLSQQPGVRSLTSKQLDRHARGGEFPCSSCGVAGHLTAGQPRYRWVSRTMTQDWDTVTTKPSLVEDPVWLWQHG
;
A
#
# COMPACT_ATOMS: atom_id res chain seq x y z
N MET A 1 29.30 -16.30 -19.74
CA MET A 1 28.36 -15.65 -18.79
C MET A 1 27.43 -14.77 -19.60
N THR A 2 26.12 -14.88 -19.41
CA THR A 2 25.14 -14.01 -20.07
C THR A 2 25.35 -12.58 -19.58
N GLN A 3 25.53 -11.64 -20.50
CA GLN A 3 25.66 -10.22 -20.19
C GLN A 3 24.40 -9.72 -19.49
N ARG A 4 24.55 -9.05 -18.34
CA ARG A 4 23.42 -8.48 -17.58
C ARG A 4 23.22 -7.01 -17.91
N PHE A 5 21.97 -6.56 -17.96
CA PHE A 5 21.58 -5.18 -18.23
C PHE A 5 20.80 -4.59 -17.06
N ALA A 6 21.02 -3.31 -16.80
CA ALA A 6 20.26 -2.55 -15.82
C ALA A 6 19.82 -1.20 -16.39
N ALA A 7 18.65 -0.72 -15.97
CA ALA A 7 18.22 0.65 -16.18
C ALA A 7 18.13 1.41 -14.85
N TYR A 8 18.55 2.67 -14.86
CA TYR A 8 18.42 3.58 -13.73
C TYR A 8 17.66 4.84 -14.15
N PHE A 9 16.54 5.11 -13.47
CA PHE A 9 15.73 6.30 -13.66
C PHE A 9 15.94 7.24 -12.46
N GLY A 10 16.75 8.28 -12.65
CA GLY A 10 17.15 9.22 -11.58
C GLY A 10 16.40 10.55 -11.60
N VAL A 11 16.21 11.15 -10.43
CA VAL A 11 15.70 12.53 -10.30
C VAL A 11 16.78 13.51 -10.76
N PRO A 12 16.45 14.54 -11.57
CA PRO A 12 17.43 15.49 -12.13
C PRO A 12 17.84 16.57 -11.11
N SER A 13 18.12 16.18 -9.87
CA SER A 13 18.64 17.06 -8.81
C SER A 13 20.12 16.79 -8.56
N THR A 14 20.85 17.71 -7.92
CA THR A 14 22.26 17.49 -7.58
C THR A 14 22.46 16.22 -6.75
N GLN A 15 21.58 15.98 -5.76
CA GLN A 15 21.62 14.77 -4.95
C GLN A 15 21.20 13.52 -5.73
N GLY A 16 20.23 13.64 -6.65
CA GLY A 16 19.82 12.55 -7.53
C GLY A 16 20.89 12.17 -8.56
N GLN A 17 21.67 13.13 -9.05
CA GLN A 17 22.83 12.91 -9.90
C GLN A 17 23.97 12.22 -9.15
N ALA A 18 24.23 12.63 -7.90
CA ALA A 18 25.19 11.94 -7.05
C ALA A 18 24.76 10.48 -6.80
N LEU A 19 23.49 10.24 -6.45
CA LEU A 19 22.96 8.89 -6.28
C LEU A 19 23.07 8.07 -7.57
N SER A 20 22.76 8.67 -8.72
CA SER A 20 22.92 8.06 -10.03
C SER A 20 24.35 7.59 -10.25
N ALA A 21 25.34 8.44 -9.98
CA ALA A 21 26.75 8.09 -10.11
C ALA A 21 27.15 6.92 -9.20
N ASP A 22 26.74 6.95 -7.94
CA ASP A 22 27.05 5.90 -6.95
C ASP A 22 26.42 4.55 -7.34
N ILE A 23 25.14 4.56 -7.73
CA ILE A 23 24.43 3.35 -8.17
C ILE A 23 25.04 2.79 -9.45
N ARG A 24 25.44 3.65 -10.40
CA ARG A 24 26.10 3.22 -11.64
C ARG A 24 27.45 2.58 -11.38
N ALA A 25 28.25 3.16 -10.48
CA ALA A 25 29.52 2.58 -10.07
C ALA A 25 29.32 1.21 -9.41
N LEU A 26 28.32 1.08 -8.53
CA LEU A 26 27.93 -0.19 -7.90
C LEU A 26 27.53 -1.25 -8.95
N LEU A 27 26.65 -0.89 -9.89
CA LEU A 27 26.16 -1.80 -10.92
C LEU A 27 27.28 -2.27 -11.86
N ALA A 28 28.17 -1.36 -12.27
CA ALA A 28 29.33 -1.69 -13.08
C ALA A 28 30.27 -2.66 -12.35
N ALA A 29 30.54 -2.43 -11.05
CA ALA A 29 31.33 -3.34 -10.23
C ALA A 29 30.69 -4.74 -10.07
N ARG A 30 29.37 -4.85 -10.28
CA ARG A 30 28.63 -6.12 -10.29
C ARG A 30 28.44 -6.72 -11.69
N GLY A 31 29.08 -6.15 -12.71
CA GLY A 31 29.07 -6.67 -14.09
C GLY A 31 27.80 -6.35 -14.90
N PHE A 32 26.98 -5.39 -14.45
CA PHE A 32 25.85 -4.90 -15.25
C PHE A 32 26.31 -3.87 -16.28
N LEU A 33 25.77 -3.97 -17.50
CA LEU A 33 25.79 -2.86 -18.46
C LEU A 33 24.56 -1.99 -18.24
N ILE A 34 24.80 -0.71 -17.98
CA ILE A 34 23.72 0.23 -17.73
C ILE A 34 23.23 0.80 -19.07
N ARG A 35 21.92 0.68 -19.33
CA ARG A 35 21.28 1.29 -20.49
C ARG A 35 20.74 2.66 -20.12
N GLU A 36 21.18 3.68 -20.84
CA GLU A 36 20.61 5.03 -20.72
C GLU A 36 19.20 5.04 -21.27
N ARG A 37 18.24 5.46 -20.44
CA ARG A 37 16.84 5.55 -20.82
C ARG A 37 16.31 6.92 -20.44
N ALA A 38 15.55 7.53 -21.35
CA ALA A 38 14.87 8.77 -21.06
C ALA A 38 13.81 8.53 -19.97
N ALA A 39 13.60 9.52 -19.08
CA ALA A 39 12.57 9.47 -18.04
C ALA A 39 11.17 9.70 -18.63
N VAL A 40 10.70 8.73 -19.43
CA VAL A 40 9.37 8.68 -20.03
C VAL A 40 8.78 7.28 -19.88
N MET A 41 7.45 7.20 -19.76
CA MET A 41 6.73 5.96 -19.47
C MET A 41 7.08 4.82 -20.45
N SER A 42 7.17 5.10 -21.76
CA SER A 42 7.50 4.09 -22.76
C SER A 42 8.88 3.44 -22.55
N GLN A 43 9.85 4.23 -22.10
CA GLN A 43 11.21 3.76 -21.81
C GLN A 43 11.26 3.00 -20.48
N PHE A 44 10.47 3.42 -19.48
CA PHE A 44 10.30 2.67 -18.24
C PHE A 44 9.71 1.29 -18.51
N VAL A 45 8.61 1.23 -19.27
CA VAL A 45 7.97 -0.03 -19.67
C VAL A 45 8.95 -0.93 -20.43
N ALA A 46 9.70 -0.39 -21.40
CA ALA A 46 10.72 -1.15 -22.11
C ALA A 46 11.79 -1.72 -21.16
N ALA A 47 12.28 -0.92 -20.20
CA ALA A 47 13.21 -1.38 -19.17
C ALA A 47 12.67 -2.56 -18.36
N VAL A 48 11.40 -2.49 -17.95
CA VAL A 48 10.74 -3.55 -17.17
C VAL A 48 10.79 -4.90 -17.91
N PHE A 49 10.70 -4.89 -19.24
CA PHE A 49 10.71 -6.10 -20.06
C PHE A 49 12.11 -6.55 -20.51
N GLU A 50 13.01 -5.61 -20.76
CA GLU A 50 14.27 -5.87 -21.46
C GLU A 50 15.50 -5.95 -20.55
N ASP A 51 15.40 -5.41 -19.33
CA ASP A 51 16.53 -5.30 -18.41
C ASP A 51 16.40 -6.29 -17.25
N ASP A 52 17.53 -6.82 -16.78
CA ASP A 52 17.57 -7.75 -15.64
C ASP A 52 17.26 -7.05 -14.32
N LEU A 53 17.43 -5.72 -14.28
CA LEU A 53 17.25 -4.89 -13.12
C LEU A 53 16.77 -3.50 -13.54
N VAL A 54 15.73 -3.00 -12.89
CA VAL A 54 15.26 -1.62 -13.03
C VAL A 54 15.36 -0.95 -11.68
N ILE A 55 16.04 0.19 -11.60
CA ILE A 55 16.10 1.01 -10.38
C ILE A 55 15.46 2.36 -10.69
N ILE A 56 14.57 2.82 -9.80
CA ILE A 56 13.96 4.14 -9.90
C ILE A 56 14.14 4.95 -8.62
N ASP A 57 14.64 6.18 -8.76
CA ASP A 57 14.66 7.20 -7.72
C ASP A 57 13.30 7.89 -7.65
N ALA A 58 12.52 7.57 -6.62
CA ALA A 58 11.20 8.09 -6.34
C ALA A 58 11.21 9.29 -5.38
N THR A 59 12.37 9.95 -5.21
CA THR A 59 12.49 11.17 -4.38
C THR A 59 11.66 12.33 -4.94
N THR A 60 11.19 13.21 -4.04
CA THR A 60 10.27 14.32 -4.34
C THR A 60 10.88 15.72 -4.13
N ASP A 61 12.19 15.83 -3.88
CA ASP A 61 12.86 17.06 -3.42
C ASP A 61 13.05 18.14 -4.49
N ALA A 62 13.31 17.78 -5.74
CA ALA A 62 13.54 18.73 -6.84
C ALA A 62 13.03 18.18 -8.18
N GLY A 63 11.74 17.81 -8.19
CA GLY A 63 11.10 17.07 -9.27
C GLY A 63 10.93 15.59 -8.90
N HIS A 64 10.11 14.87 -9.65
CA HIS A 64 9.79 13.48 -9.32
C HIS A 64 9.48 12.64 -10.56
N LEU A 65 9.64 11.32 -10.44
CA LEU A 65 9.44 10.38 -11.53
C LEU A 65 8.10 9.63 -11.51
N TYR A 66 7.17 9.99 -10.62
CA TYR A 66 5.86 9.32 -10.53
C TYR A 66 5.04 9.30 -11.83
N GLY A 67 5.32 10.23 -12.75
CA GLY A 67 4.69 10.25 -14.07
C GLY A 67 5.17 9.16 -15.04
N VAL A 68 6.31 8.50 -14.76
CA VAL A 68 6.85 7.40 -15.59
C VAL A 68 6.57 6.02 -15.01
N ILE A 69 6.27 5.96 -13.71
CA ILE A 69 5.99 4.73 -12.98
C ILE A 69 4.69 4.12 -13.47
N THR A 70 4.68 2.80 -13.56
CA THR A 70 3.51 1.97 -13.87
C THR A 70 3.32 0.94 -12.75
N ASP A 71 2.17 0.27 -12.71
CA ASP A 71 1.78 -0.64 -11.62
C ASP A 71 2.72 -1.84 -11.44
N GLN A 72 3.47 -2.22 -12.48
CA GLN A 72 4.44 -3.32 -12.44
C GLN A 72 5.51 -3.13 -11.34
N VAL A 73 5.78 -1.89 -10.92
CA VAL A 73 6.67 -1.59 -9.78
C VAL A 73 6.24 -2.30 -8.49
N GLN A 74 4.95 -2.55 -8.35
CA GLN A 74 4.38 -3.25 -7.20
C GLN A 74 4.38 -4.75 -7.39
N GLY A 75 4.53 -5.25 -8.62
CA GLY A 75 4.34 -6.66 -8.97
C GLY A 75 5.62 -7.40 -9.36
N LEU A 76 6.76 -6.74 -9.57
CA LEU A 76 7.96 -7.38 -10.11
C LEU A 76 9.20 -7.18 -9.23
N ASP A 77 9.80 -8.30 -8.81
CA ASP A 77 10.94 -8.34 -7.88
C ASP A 77 12.22 -7.68 -8.41
N HIS A 78 12.37 -7.58 -9.74
CA HIS A 78 13.54 -6.96 -10.36
C HIS A 78 13.45 -5.43 -10.48
N ILE A 79 12.36 -4.83 -9.99
CA ILE A 79 12.19 -3.38 -9.93
C ILE A 79 12.48 -2.91 -8.50
N LEU A 80 13.57 -2.17 -8.33
CA LEU A 80 13.94 -1.55 -7.06
C LEU A 80 13.48 -0.08 -7.05
N VAL A 81 12.68 0.27 -6.06
CA VAL A 81 12.30 1.67 -5.79
C VAL A 81 13.16 2.19 -4.66
N VAL A 82 13.91 3.25 -4.92
CA VAL A 82 14.72 3.94 -3.91
C VAL A 82 14.24 5.37 -3.74
N SER A 83 14.37 5.93 -2.54
CA SER A 83 13.99 7.33 -2.31
C SER A 83 14.64 7.90 -1.05
N ARG A 84 14.99 9.19 -1.10
CA ARG A 84 15.40 9.98 0.08
C ARG A 84 14.21 10.46 0.90
N THR A 85 13.04 10.56 0.29
CA THR A 85 11.77 10.96 0.94
C THR A 85 10.80 9.77 1.04
N PRO A 86 9.84 9.79 1.97
CA PRO A 86 8.85 8.73 2.06
C PRO A 86 8.07 8.55 0.75
N LEU A 87 7.81 7.29 0.37
CA LEU A 87 7.00 7.00 -0.80
C LEU A 87 5.53 7.41 -0.57
N PRO A 88 4.77 7.66 -1.64
CA PRO A 88 3.34 7.66 -1.59
C PRO A 88 2.85 6.39 -0.93
N VAL A 89 1.88 6.55 -0.06
CA VAL A 89 1.25 5.45 0.67
C VAL A 89 0.72 4.32 -0.21
N ASN A 90 0.35 4.59 -1.46
CA ASN A 90 -0.17 3.62 -2.39
C ASN A 90 0.87 3.23 -3.44
N LEU A 91 2.15 3.42 -3.15
CA LEU A 91 3.24 2.86 -3.93
C LEU A 91 3.98 1.85 -3.06
N ASN A 92 3.65 0.58 -3.24
CA ASN A 92 4.16 -0.53 -2.43
C ASN A 92 5.03 -1.46 -3.29
N PRO A 93 6.34 -1.17 -3.45
CA PRO A 93 7.24 -2.05 -4.20
C PRO A 93 7.37 -3.42 -3.52
N ILE A 94 7.66 -4.47 -4.30
CA ILE A 94 7.91 -5.83 -3.78
C ILE A 94 9.00 -5.81 -2.69
N ARG A 95 10.10 -5.11 -2.98
CA ARG A 95 11.26 -5.01 -2.09
C ARG A 95 11.15 -3.76 -1.24
N GLU A 96 11.01 -3.97 0.05
CA GLU A 96 10.81 -2.92 1.02
C GLU A 96 12.11 -2.36 1.58
N GLY A 97 12.00 -1.16 2.15
CA GLY A 97 13.13 -0.50 2.77
C GLY A 97 14.07 0.12 1.76
N GLY A 98 13.67 0.38 0.51
CA GLY A 98 14.39 1.27 -0.42
C GLY A 98 14.13 2.76 -0.16
N ALA A 99 13.11 3.07 0.64
CA ALA A 99 12.74 4.42 1.07
C ALA A 99 12.64 4.50 2.60
N PRO A 100 12.77 5.70 3.20
CA PRO A 100 12.59 5.87 4.64
C PRO A 100 11.13 5.64 5.06
N PRO A 101 10.88 5.14 6.28
CA PRO A 101 9.56 5.20 6.87
C PRO A 101 9.16 6.66 7.10
N TYR A 102 7.92 7.00 6.81
CA TYR A 102 7.41 8.33 7.11
C TYR A 102 7.47 8.64 8.62
N PRO A 103 7.84 9.86 9.05
CA PRO A 103 8.20 11.04 8.24
C PRO A 103 9.72 11.21 8.00
N ARG A 104 10.52 10.16 8.17
CA ARG A 104 11.99 10.25 8.12
C ARG A 104 12.50 10.47 6.70
N SER A 105 13.76 10.85 6.61
CA SER A 105 14.53 10.91 5.37
C SER A 105 15.62 9.84 5.33
N ARG A 106 16.22 9.65 4.16
CA ARG A 106 17.42 8.83 3.96
C ARG A 106 18.48 9.56 3.17
N THR A 107 19.72 9.17 3.41
CA THR A 107 20.90 9.59 2.66
C THR A 107 21.16 8.68 1.46
N ASN A 108 21.91 9.17 0.48
CA ASN A 108 22.36 8.35 -0.64
C ASN A 108 23.19 7.14 -0.18
N THR A 109 24.04 7.31 0.84
CA THR A 109 24.84 6.22 1.41
C THR A 109 23.98 5.07 1.92
N GLU A 110 22.91 5.37 2.65
CA GLU A 110 21.96 4.36 3.14
C GLU A 110 21.21 3.67 1.99
N ILE A 111 20.84 4.43 0.95
CA ILE A 111 20.22 3.87 -0.25
C ILE A 111 21.17 2.90 -0.97
N VAL A 112 22.42 3.30 -1.20
CA VAL A 112 23.43 2.48 -1.88
C VAL A 112 23.73 1.21 -1.07
N ALA A 113 23.82 1.31 0.26
CA ALA A 113 23.98 0.17 1.14
C ALA A 113 22.81 -0.81 1.03
N TRP A 114 21.57 -0.30 1.01
CA TRP A 114 20.38 -1.13 0.82
C TRP A 114 20.36 -1.80 -0.56
N VAL A 115 20.63 -1.06 -1.66
CA VAL A 115 20.70 -1.65 -3.01
C VAL A 115 21.77 -2.73 -3.08
N THR A 116 22.93 -2.51 -2.45
CA THR A 116 24.01 -3.50 -2.36
C THR A 116 23.54 -4.81 -1.72
N ALA A 117 22.76 -4.72 -0.64
CA ALA A 117 22.17 -5.89 0.01
C ALA A 117 21.16 -6.59 -0.90
N GLN A 118 20.26 -5.84 -1.55
CA GLN A 118 19.27 -6.42 -2.48
C GLN A 118 19.95 -7.16 -3.64
N LEU A 119 21.00 -6.59 -4.23
CA LEU A 119 21.77 -7.24 -5.31
C LEU A 119 22.43 -8.57 -4.88
N ASN A 120 22.68 -8.77 -3.59
CA ASN A 120 23.22 -10.03 -3.07
C ASN A 120 22.15 -11.11 -2.92
N GLU A 121 20.92 -10.72 -2.62
CA GLU A 121 19.79 -11.62 -2.38
C GLU A 121 19.05 -11.99 -3.67
N MET A 122 19.00 -11.05 -4.62
CA MET A 122 18.23 -11.20 -5.85
C MET A 122 18.73 -12.34 -6.72
N ARG A 123 17.77 -13.16 -7.15
CA ARG A 123 17.96 -14.09 -8.28
C ARG A 123 17.49 -13.38 -9.52
N PHE A 124 18.41 -13.11 -10.45
CA PHE A 124 18.10 -12.46 -11.72
C PHE A 124 17.58 -13.51 -12.71
N PRO A 125 16.29 -13.48 -13.07
CA PRO A 125 15.68 -14.51 -13.92
C PRO A 125 16.04 -14.35 -15.42
N GLY A 126 16.88 -13.38 -15.79
CA GLY A 126 17.12 -12.97 -17.18
C GLY A 126 16.07 -11.96 -17.68
N PRO A 127 16.22 -11.39 -18.89
CA PRO A 127 15.19 -10.55 -19.51
C PRO A 127 13.91 -11.34 -19.79
N LEU A 128 12.75 -10.68 -19.74
CA LEU A 128 11.44 -11.31 -20.06
C LEU A 128 11.39 -11.75 -21.53
N TYR A 129 12.03 -10.98 -22.41
CA TYR A 129 12.12 -11.26 -23.84
C TYR A 129 13.59 -11.27 -24.25
N ALA A 130 14.16 -12.46 -24.39
CA ALA A 130 15.60 -12.62 -24.63
C ALA A 130 16.08 -12.25 -26.04
N HIS A 131 15.20 -12.15 -27.06
CA HIS A 131 15.69 -12.23 -28.45
C HIS A 131 15.05 -11.36 -29.56
N ASP A 132 14.08 -10.47 -29.31
CA ASP A 132 13.59 -9.58 -30.39
C ASP A 132 12.77 -8.37 -29.88
N PRO A 133 13.41 -7.21 -29.64
CA PRO A 133 12.76 -6.02 -29.07
C PRO A 133 12.15 -5.13 -30.16
N SER A 134 11.45 -5.71 -31.14
CA SER A 134 10.84 -4.86 -32.16
C SER A 134 9.74 -3.98 -31.52
N PRO A 135 9.68 -2.66 -31.83
CA PRO A 135 8.62 -1.78 -31.34
C PRO A 135 7.21 -2.29 -31.67
N GLU A 136 7.07 -3.08 -32.73
CA GLU A 136 5.82 -3.75 -33.10
C GLU A 136 5.45 -4.88 -32.12
N LYS A 137 6.42 -5.67 -31.64
CA LYS A 137 6.18 -6.69 -30.62
C LYS A 137 5.86 -6.08 -29.26
N LEU A 138 6.53 -5.00 -28.85
CA LEU A 138 6.19 -4.25 -27.62
C LEU A 138 4.81 -3.59 -27.72
N LYS A 139 4.47 -2.99 -28.87
CA LYS A 139 3.09 -2.51 -29.12
C LYS A 139 2.10 -3.66 -29.10
N SER A 140 2.42 -4.80 -29.72
CA SER A 140 1.53 -5.96 -29.73
C SER A 140 1.35 -6.56 -28.35
N SER A 141 2.40 -6.58 -27.50
CA SER A 141 2.35 -7.06 -26.12
C SER A 141 1.59 -6.07 -25.24
N PHE A 142 1.83 -4.76 -25.34
CA PHE A 142 1.02 -3.75 -24.65
C PHE A 142 -0.46 -3.80 -25.08
N ILE A 143 -0.73 -3.86 -26.39
CA ILE A 143 -2.08 -4.04 -26.93
C ILE A 143 -2.66 -5.37 -26.47
N ARG A 144 -1.87 -6.45 -26.40
CA ARG A 144 -2.29 -7.76 -25.88
C ARG A 144 -2.63 -7.65 -24.40
N SER A 145 -1.78 -7.09 -23.54
CA SER A 145 -2.04 -6.86 -22.12
C SER A 145 -3.28 -5.99 -21.88
N VAL A 146 -3.46 -4.91 -22.66
CA VAL A 146 -4.66 -4.05 -22.62
C VAL A 146 -5.90 -4.82 -23.10
N ARG A 147 -5.78 -5.64 -24.14
CA ARG A 147 -6.87 -6.49 -24.67
C ARG A 147 -7.18 -7.67 -23.75
N MET A 148 -6.21 -8.17 -22.99
CA MET A 148 -6.34 -9.27 -22.02
C MET A 148 -7.03 -8.83 -20.73
N GLY A 149 -6.85 -7.57 -20.31
CA GLY A 149 -7.67 -6.95 -19.26
C GLY A 149 -9.16 -6.82 -19.63
N ILE A 150 -9.52 -7.01 -20.91
CA ILE A 150 -10.89 -6.85 -21.44
C ILE A 150 -11.49 -8.18 -21.95
N THR A 151 -10.69 -9.12 -22.46
CA THR A 151 -11.21 -10.27 -23.27
C THR A 151 -10.75 -11.67 -22.87
N GLY A 152 -9.97 -11.82 -21.79
CA GLY A 152 -9.60 -13.14 -21.25
C GLY A 152 -8.09 -13.42 -21.27
N PHE A 153 -7.69 -14.28 -20.33
CA PHE A 153 -6.31 -14.60 -19.92
C PHE A 153 -5.60 -15.55 -20.91
N ASP A 154 -4.35 -15.23 -21.25
CA ASP A 154 -3.41 -16.17 -21.89
C ASP A 154 -2.38 -16.63 -20.84
N PRO A 155 -2.49 -17.86 -20.30
CA PRO A 155 -1.61 -18.35 -19.23
C PRO A 155 -0.15 -18.51 -19.66
N ASP A 156 0.16 -18.48 -20.96
CA ASP A 156 1.52 -18.65 -21.48
C ASP A 156 2.29 -17.31 -21.66
N ASP A 157 1.67 -16.16 -21.34
CA ASP A 157 2.35 -14.86 -21.43
C ASP A 157 3.47 -14.75 -20.37
N PRO A 158 4.74 -14.51 -20.76
CA PRO A 158 5.87 -14.45 -19.82
C PRO A 158 5.73 -13.37 -18.73
N LEU A 159 5.07 -12.24 -19.03
CA LEU A 159 4.78 -11.22 -18.04
C LEU A 159 3.75 -11.72 -17.05
N LEU A 160 2.66 -12.34 -17.52
CA LEU A 160 1.66 -12.91 -16.63
C LEU A 160 2.26 -14.02 -15.78
N ARG A 161 3.13 -14.87 -16.33
CA ARG A 161 3.81 -15.89 -15.54
C ARG A 161 4.74 -15.28 -14.51
N ARG A 162 5.46 -14.19 -14.81
CA ARG A 162 6.29 -13.50 -13.81
C ARG A 162 5.46 -12.73 -12.79
N LEU A 163 4.39 -12.09 -13.21
CA LEU A 163 3.45 -11.44 -12.31
C LEU A 163 2.78 -12.48 -11.42
N ASP A 164 2.37 -13.62 -11.95
CA ASP A 164 1.81 -14.74 -11.18
C ASP A 164 2.86 -15.38 -10.28
N GLU A 165 4.10 -15.62 -10.74
CA GLU A 165 5.22 -16.09 -9.90
C GLU A 165 5.54 -15.08 -8.78
N SER A 166 5.42 -13.78 -9.04
CA SER A 166 5.73 -12.71 -8.10
C SER A 166 4.57 -12.38 -7.16
N GLU A 167 3.33 -12.42 -7.64
CA GLU A 167 2.10 -12.41 -6.87
C GLU A 167 2.01 -13.67 -6.01
N SER A 168 2.43 -14.83 -6.52
CA SER A 168 2.63 -16.06 -5.74
C SER A 168 3.76 -15.93 -4.72
N ARG A 169 4.75 -15.06 -4.92
CA ARG A 169 5.73 -14.74 -3.86
C ARG A 169 5.14 -13.81 -2.80
N LYS A 170 4.28 -12.86 -3.19
CA LYS A 170 3.49 -12.02 -2.25
C LYS A 170 2.44 -12.85 -1.50
N HIS A 171 1.84 -13.82 -2.19
CA HIS A 171 0.73 -14.67 -1.78
C HIS A 171 1.21 -16.12 -1.81
N ARG A 172 2.32 -16.43 -1.11
CA ARG A 172 2.83 -17.81 -1.06
C ARG A 172 1.67 -18.77 -0.83
N PRO A 173 1.57 -19.86 -1.63
CA PRO A 173 0.59 -20.90 -1.40
C PRO A 173 0.57 -21.25 0.08
N TYR A 174 -0.63 -21.50 0.61
CA TYR A 174 -0.96 -21.61 2.03
C TYR A 174 0.03 -22.44 2.89
N GLY A 175 0.77 -23.38 2.28
CA GLY A 175 1.78 -24.21 2.94
C GLY A 175 3.18 -23.60 3.17
N ASP A 176 3.59 -22.57 2.42
CA ASP A 176 4.95 -21.96 2.49
C ASP A 176 4.99 -20.60 3.19
N ARG A 177 3.87 -20.21 3.82
CA ARG A 177 3.76 -18.98 4.60
C ARG A 177 4.63 -19.11 5.85
N LEU A 178 5.55 -18.18 6.02
CA LEU A 178 6.46 -18.17 7.17
C LEU A 178 6.12 -17.04 8.14
N GLY A 179 5.62 -15.89 7.68
CA GLY A 179 5.48 -14.69 8.52
C GLY A 179 4.37 -14.76 9.58
N ILE A 180 4.55 -13.97 10.64
CA ILE A 180 3.55 -13.73 11.69
C ILE A 180 3.10 -12.27 11.60
N PHE A 181 1.82 -12.00 11.40
CA PHE A 181 1.30 -10.64 11.54
C PHE A 181 0.91 -10.38 12.99
N VAL A 182 1.42 -9.31 13.59
CA VAL A 182 0.99 -8.90 14.93
C VAL A 182 0.06 -7.69 14.82
N SER A 183 -1.21 -7.93 15.13
CA SER A 183 -2.23 -6.91 15.23
C SER A 183 -2.32 -6.40 16.67
N TYR A 184 -2.27 -5.09 16.84
CA TYR A 184 -2.36 -4.44 18.13
C TYR A 184 -2.93 -3.04 17.98
N ARG A 185 -3.48 -2.50 19.08
CA ARG A 185 -3.88 -1.10 19.14
C ARG A 185 -2.73 -0.25 19.70
N SER A 186 -2.45 0.88 19.06
CA SER A 186 -1.35 1.78 19.44
C SER A 186 -1.64 2.72 20.62
N GLY A 187 -2.83 2.69 21.23
CA GLY A 187 -3.32 3.72 22.15
C GLY A 187 -2.42 3.99 23.37
N GLY A 188 -2.16 5.29 23.64
CA GLY A 188 -1.43 5.85 24.79
C GLY A 188 0.11 5.78 24.68
N SER A 189 0.79 6.93 24.64
CA SER A 189 2.24 7.05 24.38
C SER A 189 3.15 6.26 25.33
N GLN A 190 2.76 6.08 26.60
CA GLN A 190 3.53 5.26 27.55
C GLN A 190 3.36 3.75 27.32
N VAL A 191 2.19 3.30 26.86
CA VAL A 191 1.92 1.88 26.59
C VAL A 191 2.46 1.49 25.22
N ALA A 192 2.53 2.42 24.26
CA ALA A 192 3.12 2.21 22.94
C ALA A 192 4.63 1.86 23.01
N ALA A 193 5.40 2.49 23.89
CA ALA A 193 6.81 2.15 24.10
C ALA A 193 6.99 0.76 24.72
N GLN A 194 6.21 0.46 25.77
CA GLN A 194 6.19 -0.88 26.40
C GLN A 194 5.74 -1.98 25.42
N ARG A 195 4.81 -1.67 24.52
CA ARG A 195 4.35 -2.56 23.45
C ARG A 195 5.38 -2.70 22.33
N THR A 196 6.18 -1.68 22.04
CA THR A 196 7.29 -1.80 21.08
C THR A 196 8.37 -2.72 21.64
N ASP A 197 8.76 -2.56 22.91
CA ASP A 197 9.67 -3.49 23.60
C ASP A 197 9.09 -4.92 23.68
N LEU A 198 7.76 -5.05 23.81
CA LEU A 198 7.08 -6.34 23.76
C LEU A 198 7.18 -6.98 22.37
N LEU A 199 6.95 -6.19 21.32
CA LEU A 199 7.06 -6.62 19.93
C LEU A 199 8.50 -6.96 19.56
N ASP A 200 9.49 -6.23 20.08
CA ASP A 200 10.92 -6.53 19.88
C ASP A 200 11.30 -7.85 20.57
N ARG A 201 10.80 -8.09 21.80
CA ARG A 201 10.99 -9.38 22.49
C ARG A 201 10.32 -10.53 21.75
N LEU A 202 9.08 -10.35 21.30
CA LEU A 202 8.36 -11.33 20.48
C LEU A 202 9.09 -11.58 19.15
N SER A 203 9.68 -10.54 18.55
CA SER A 203 10.47 -10.63 17.32
C SER A 203 11.73 -11.46 17.52
N ALA A 204 12.44 -11.26 18.62
CA ALA A 204 13.63 -12.05 18.94
C ALA A 204 13.29 -13.53 19.12
N ASP A 205 12.19 -13.85 19.81
CA ASP A 205 11.75 -15.24 20.01
C ASP A 205 11.27 -15.89 18.70
N VAL A 206 10.52 -15.16 17.88
CA VAL A 206 10.08 -15.64 16.56
C VAL A 206 11.27 -15.85 15.63
N GLN A 207 12.23 -14.92 15.57
CA GLN A 207 13.44 -15.06 14.75
C GLN A 207 14.30 -16.25 15.19
N ARG A 208 14.30 -16.61 16.48
CA ARG A 208 15.01 -17.79 17.00
C ARG A 208 14.39 -19.09 16.51
N VAL A 209 13.06 -19.17 16.42
CA VAL A 209 12.33 -20.39 16.04
C VAL A 209 12.15 -20.51 14.52
N ALA A 210 12.06 -19.37 13.84
CA ALA A 210 11.87 -19.29 12.40
C ALA A 210 12.59 -18.03 11.85
N PRO A 211 13.89 -18.13 11.51
CA PRO A 211 14.73 -16.98 11.13
C PRO A 211 14.23 -16.23 9.89
N MET A 212 13.47 -16.92 9.04
CA MET A 212 12.90 -16.41 7.79
C MET A 212 11.47 -15.85 7.97
N ALA A 213 10.95 -15.84 9.20
CA ALA A 213 9.54 -15.65 9.56
C ALA A 213 9.35 -14.53 10.59
N GLY A 214 10.21 -13.51 10.59
CA GLY A 214 10.11 -12.41 11.55
C GLY A 214 8.68 -11.85 11.64
N PRO A 215 8.21 -11.47 12.83
CA PRO A 215 6.88 -10.90 12.92
C PRO A 215 6.89 -9.55 12.24
N PHE A 216 5.79 -9.24 11.55
CA PHE A 216 5.59 -7.96 10.92
C PHE A 216 4.39 -7.27 11.57
N TYR A 217 4.58 -5.99 11.83
CA TYR A 217 3.58 -5.11 12.40
C TYR A 217 3.82 -3.71 11.86
N PHE A 218 2.79 -2.87 11.90
CA PHE A 218 2.92 -1.47 11.54
C PHE A 218 3.19 -0.64 12.80
N PRO A 219 4.29 0.12 12.88
CA PRO A 219 4.51 1.00 14.03
C PRO A 219 3.47 2.15 14.02
N PRO A 220 3.20 2.78 15.17
CA PRO A 220 2.26 3.89 15.24
C PRO A 220 2.65 5.01 14.28
N GLY A 221 1.68 5.52 13.51
CA GLY A 221 1.92 6.60 12.54
C GLY A 221 2.49 6.16 11.19
N ALA A 222 2.87 4.88 11.02
CA ALA A 222 3.41 4.39 9.74
C ALA A 222 2.42 4.58 8.59
N LEU A 223 1.20 4.08 8.77
CA LEU A 223 0.12 4.14 7.76
C LEU A 223 -0.73 5.41 7.90
N CYS A 224 -1.12 5.73 9.15
CA CYS A 224 -1.85 6.93 9.54
C CYS A 224 -1.66 7.21 11.04
N TYR A 225 -1.96 8.42 11.48
CA TYR A 225 -2.03 8.74 12.91
C TYR A 225 -3.38 8.30 13.53
N GLU A 226 -3.42 8.06 14.84
CA GLU A 226 -4.64 7.61 15.54
C GLU A 226 -5.80 8.60 15.41
N ASN A 227 -5.49 9.90 15.35
CA ASN A 227 -6.44 10.99 15.22
C ASN A 227 -6.42 11.66 13.84
N GLU A 228 -5.87 10.98 12.83
CA GLU A 228 -5.85 11.48 11.46
C GLU A 228 -7.24 11.41 10.84
N LEU A 229 -7.66 12.51 10.25
CA LEU A 229 -8.87 12.61 9.47
C LEU A 229 -8.60 12.10 8.05
N LEU A 230 -9.10 10.91 7.73
CA LEU A 230 -8.88 10.27 6.43
C LEU A 230 -10.15 10.31 5.59
N THR A 231 -10.01 10.26 4.26
CA THR A 231 -11.16 10.02 3.38
C THR A 231 -11.59 8.56 3.44
N GLU A 232 -12.79 8.24 2.97
CA GLU A 232 -13.25 6.86 2.88
C GLU A 232 -12.34 6.04 1.93
N GLN A 233 -11.97 6.61 0.78
CA GLN A 233 -10.97 6.01 -0.12
C GLN A 233 -9.66 5.69 0.61
N ARG A 234 -9.21 6.59 1.49
CA ARG A 234 -7.95 6.44 2.19
C ARG A 234 -7.97 5.30 3.21
N HIS A 235 -9.10 5.09 3.88
CA HIS A 235 -9.29 3.94 4.76
C HIS A 235 -9.16 2.62 3.98
N TRP A 236 -9.89 2.50 2.88
CA TRP A 236 -9.87 1.28 2.05
C TRP A 236 -8.52 1.05 1.35
N MET A 237 -7.81 2.11 1.00
CA MET A 237 -6.48 2.01 0.39
C MET A 237 -5.41 1.57 1.42
N ILE A 238 -5.56 1.94 2.69
CA ILE A 238 -4.76 1.37 3.79
C ILE A 238 -5.19 -0.08 4.07
N ALA A 239 -6.49 -0.38 4.04
CA ALA A 239 -7.01 -1.75 4.19
C ALA A 239 -6.44 -2.71 3.13
N ASN A 240 -6.27 -2.22 1.89
CA ASN A 240 -5.63 -2.94 0.79
C ASN A 240 -4.19 -3.37 1.14
N GLN A 241 -3.40 -2.46 1.72
CA GLN A 241 -2.04 -2.78 2.19
C GLN A 241 -2.02 -3.78 3.33
N LEU A 242 -2.90 -3.61 4.32
CA LEU A 242 -3.03 -4.54 5.44
C LEU A 242 -3.39 -5.94 4.94
N THR A 243 -4.27 -6.03 3.93
CA THR A 243 -4.71 -7.30 3.38
C THR A 243 -3.60 -8.09 2.73
N TYR A 244 -2.72 -7.48 1.93
CA TYR A 244 -1.56 -8.19 1.39
C TYR A 244 -0.66 -8.77 2.49
N ARG A 245 -0.46 -8.01 3.57
CA ARG A 245 0.38 -8.44 4.69
C ARG A 245 -0.27 -9.60 5.45
N ILE A 246 -1.55 -9.47 5.80
CA ILE A 246 -2.29 -10.53 6.49
C ILE A 246 -2.38 -11.79 5.63
N ALA A 247 -2.63 -11.64 4.32
CA ALA A 247 -2.69 -12.77 3.37
C ALA A 247 -1.36 -13.52 3.27
N SER A 248 -0.23 -12.82 3.39
CA SER A 248 1.11 -13.45 3.41
C SER A 248 1.46 -14.15 4.74
N ALA A 249 0.66 -13.92 5.81
CA ALA A 249 0.92 -14.46 7.13
C ALA A 249 0.49 -15.92 7.27
N ARG A 250 1.29 -16.70 8.01
CA ARG A 250 0.90 -18.01 8.52
C ARG A 250 0.03 -17.88 9.77
N GLU A 251 0.39 -16.94 10.64
CA GLU A 251 -0.32 -16.68 11.88
C GLU A 251 -0.66 -15.20 11.99
N PHE A 252 -1.80 -14.92 12.64
CA PHE A 252 -2.31 -13.60 12.94
C PHE A 252 -2.46 -13.50 14.45
N TRP A 253 -1.56 -12.77 15.09
CA TRP A 253 -1.50 -12.62 16.54
C TRP A 253 -2.20 -11.35 16.96
N ILE A 254 -3.20 -11.49 17.84
CA ILE A 254 -3.95 -10.39 18.42
C ILE A 254 -3.35 -10.10 19.79
N LEU A 255 -2.78 -8.90 19.96
CA LEU A 255 -2.42 -8.43 21.28
C LEU A 255 -3.70 -8.06 22.04
N ALA A 256 -4.10 -8.88 23.01
CA ALA A 256 -5.44 -8.89 23.61
C ALA A 256 -5.65 -7.75 24.63
N THR A 257 -5.60 -6.50 24.18
CA THR A 257 -5.87 -5.35 25.03
C THR A 257 -7.37 -5.12 25.19
N PRO A 258 -7.86 -4.62 26.34
CA PRO A 258 -9.30 -4.39 26.56
C PRO A 258 -9.96 -3.46 25.53
N ASP A 259 -9.15 -2.62 24.88
CA ASP A 259 -9.58 -1.61 23.92
C ASP A 259 -9.30 -1.99 22.46
N TYR A 260 -8.81 -3.22 22.20
CA TYR A 260 -8.45 -3.72 20.87
C TYR A 260 -9.60 -3.57 19.87
N TYR A 261 -10.80 -4.04 20.22
CA TYR A 261 -11.99 -4.01 19.36
C TYR A 261 -12.62 -2.61 19.20
N ARG A 262 -12.02 -1.56 19.75
CA ARG A 262 -12.55 -0.18 19.66
C ARG A 262 -11.85 0.65 18.57
N SER A 263 -11.03 0.01 17.74
CA SER A 263 -10.37 0.65 16.60
C SER A 263 -10.99 0.15 15.30
N TRP A 264 -11.17 1.06 14.34
CA TRP A 264 -11.56 0.68 12.98
C TRP A 264 -10.50 -0.23 12.34
N TRP A 265 -9.22 0.06 12.58
CA TRP A 265 -8.10 -0.69 11.99
C TRP A 265 -8.06 -2.14 12.43
N THR A 266 -8.15 -2.41 13.73
CA THR A 266 -8.13 -3.78 14.25
C THR A 266 -9.32 -4.60 13.74
N ARG A 267 -10.50 -3.97 13.63
CA ARG A 267 -11.69 -4.60 13.04
C ARG A 267 -11.55 -4.87 11.55
N MET A 268 -10.94 -3.95 10.81
CA MET A 268 -10.61 -4.17 9.41
C MET A 268 -9.74 -5.42 9.30
N GLU A 269 -8.69 -5.53 10.12
CA GLU A 269 -7.79 -6.69 10.09
C GLU A 269 -8.52 -8.00 10.41
N LEU A 270 -9.47 -8.02 11.37
CA LEU A 270 -10.33 -9.18 11.63
C LEU A 270 -11.25 -9.51 10.43
N LEU A 271 -11.82 -8.48 9.79
CA LEU A 271 -12.66 -8.64 8.60
C LEU A 271 -11.85 -9.16 7.41
N THR A 272 -10.60 -8.74 7.25
CA THR A 272 -9.66 -9.31 6.27
C THR A 272 -9.45 -10.81 6.53
N VAL A 273 -9.22 -11.22 7.78
CA VAL A 273 -9.07 -12.64 8.11
C VAL A 273 -10.34 -13.42 7.76
N ALA A 274 -11.53 -12.88 8.07
CA ALA A 274 -12.80 -13.47 7.67
C ALA A 274 -12.92 -13.61 6.15
N GLN A 275 -12.59 -12.56 5.40
CA GLN A 275 -12.62 -12.56 3.94
C GLN A 275 -11.71 -13.61 3.34
N LEU A 276 -10.47 -13.73 3.83
CA LEU A 276 -9.52 -14.74 3.35
C LEU A 276 -10.07 -16.16 3.57
N ARG A 277 -10.59 -16.43 4.77
CA ARG A 277 -11.21 -17.72 5.10
C ARG A 277 -12.44 -18.04 4.25
N PHE A 278 -13.25 -17.03 3.93
CA PHE A 278 -14.45 -17.20 3.11
C PHE A 278 -14.11 -17.52 1.64
N GLY A 279 -13.19 -16.75 1.04
CA GLY A 279 -12.89 -16.85 -0.39
C GLY A 279 -12.12 -18.12 -0.77
N ASP A 280 -10.95 -18.31 -0.17
CA ASP A 280 -10.02 -19.38 -0.56
C ASP A 280 -10.11 -20.62 0.36
N GLY A 281 -10.99 -20.59 1.38
CA GLY A 281 -11.00 -21.58 2.45
C GLY A 281 -9.74 -21.56 3.34
N GLY A 282 -8.87 -20.55 3.16
CA GLY A 282 -7.58 -20.43 3.81
C GLY A 282 -7.37 -19.03 4.40
N GLY A 283 -6.90 -18.95 5.64
CA GLY A 283 -6.47 -17.70 6.27
C GLY A 283 -5.40 -17.97 7.34
N PRO A 284 -4.69 -16.96 7.84
CA PRO A 284 -3.75 -17.19 8.92
C PRO A 284 -4.46 -17.81 10.14
N ARG A 285 -3.73 -18.66 10.88
CA ARG A 285 -4.20 -19.14 12.19
C ARG A 285 -4.20 -17.97 13.16
N VAL A 286 -5.32 -17.74 13.82
CA VAL A 286 -5.45 -16.64 14.78
C VAL A 286 -5.03 -17.13 16.16
N ARG A 287 -4.28 -16.30 16.89
CA ARG A 287 -3.91 -16.51 18.28
C ARG A 287 -4.04 -15.22 19.05
N LEU A 288 -4.31 -15.32 20.35
CA LEU A 288 -4.24 -14.17 21.25
C LEU A 288 -2.96 -14.25 22.02
N VAL A 289 -2.37 -13.08 22.19
CA VAL A 289 -1.22 -12.88 23.04
C VAL A 289 -1.67 -11.99 24.18
N ASP A 290 -1.56 -12.52 25.40
CA ASP A 290 -1.71 -11.71 26.59
C ASP A 290 -0.54 -10.71 26.67
N PRO A 291 -0.80 -9.40 26.70
CA PRO A 291 0.26 -8.39 26.69
C PRO A 291 1.12 -8.35 27.95
N GLU A 292 0.63 -8.88 29.08
CA GLU A 292 1.31 -8.89 30.37
C GLU A 292 2.14 -10.15 30.56
N THR A 293 1.56 -11.31 30.21
CA THR A 293 2.19 -12.63 30.47
C THR A 293 2.87 -13.23 29.24
N LEU A 294 2.62 -12.70 28.04
CA LEU A 294 3.05 -13.26 26.75
C LEU A 294 2.57 -14.70 26.50
N GLN A 295 1.54 -15.14 27.22
CA GLN A 295 0.93 -16.43 26.99
C GLN A 295 0.04 -16.40 25.75
N PHE A 296 0.07 -17.52 25.02
CA PHE A 296 -0.71 -17.72 23.81
C PHE A 296 -1.99 -18.47 24.15
N ALA A 297 -3.12 -17.96 23.66
CA ALA A 297 -4.39 -18.67 23.64
C ALA A 297 -4.82 -18.92 22.19
N GLU A 298 -5.57 -20.00 21.98
CA GLU A 298 -6.25 -20.25 20.70
C GLU A 298 -7.30 -19.18 20.40
N GLU A 299 -7.67 -19.07 19.13
CA GLU A 299 -8.74 -18.21 18.65
C GLU A 299 -10.03 -18.41 19.50
N PRO A 300 -10.58 -17.37 20.15
CA PRO A 300 -11.83 -17.46 20.86
C PRO A 300 -12.96 -17.55 19.84
N ALA A 301 -14.00 -18.31 20.19
CA ALA A 301 -15.23 -18.33 19.42
C ALA A 301 -15.76 -16.89 19.19
N GLY A 302 -16.13 -16.58 17.95
CA GLY A 302 -16.69 -15.28 17.55
C GLY A 302 -15.69 -14.11 17.50
N CYS A 303 -14.38 -14.36 17.60
CA CYS A 303 -13.38 -13.29 17.46
C CYS A 303 -13.26 -12.78 16.02
N ILE A 304 -13.33 -13.69 15.05
CA ILE A 304 -13.41 -13.37 13.63
C ILE A 304 -14.90 -13.28 13.26
N PRO A 305 -15.35 -12.19 12.60
CA PRO A 305 -16.74 -12.09 12.19
C PRO A 305 -17.08 -13.17 11.15
N GLU A 306 -18.29 -13.67 11.21
CA GLU A 306 -18.87 -14.40 10.08
C GLU A 306 -19.27 -13.40 9.00
N ILE A 307 -19.05 -13.76 7.74
CA ILE A 307 -19.47 -12.96 6.59
C ILE A 307 -20.25 -13.84 5.62
N ASP A 308 -21.22 -13.23 4.93
CA ASP A 308 -21.94 -13.86 3.83
C ASP A 308 -21.35 -13.46 2.46
N THR A 309 -21.99 -13.95 1.39
CA THR A 309 -21.56 -13.68 0.00
C THR A 309 -21.70 -12.20 -0.36
N ASP A 310 -22.77 -11.54 0.06
CA ASP A 310 -23.04 -10.13 -0.28
C ASP A 310 -22.01 -9.21 0.41
N GLN A 311 -21.66 -9.53 1.65
CA GLN A 311 -20.63 -8.84 2.43
C GLN A 311 -19.24 -9.07 1.84
N PHE A 312 -18.93 -10.30 1.44
CA PHE A 312 -17.68 -10.63 0.74
C PHE A 312 -17.54 -9.84 -0.56
N ASP A 313 -18.57 -9.83 -1.40
CA ASP A 313 -18.57 -9.11 -2.68
C ASP A 313 -18.45 -7.59 -2.47
N THR A 314 -19.14 -7.06 -1.45
CA THR A 314 -19.06 -5.65 -1.08
C THR A 314 -17.65 -5.27 -0.62
N PHE A 315 -17.02 -6.11 0.22
CA PHE A 315 -15.63 -5.91 0.65
C PHE A 315 -14.67 -5.92 -0.56
N GLN A 316 -14.77 -6.92 -1.44
CA GLN A 316 -13.93 -7.02 -2.64
C GLN A 316 -14.07 -5.79 -3.55
N LYS A 317 -15.30 -5.32 -3.73
CA LYS A 317 -15.58 -4.11 -4.50
C LYS A 317 -14.90 -2.88 -3.89
N LEU A 318 -15.02 -2.67 -2.58
CA LEU A 318 -14.40 -1.54 -1.87
C LEU A 318 -12.87 -1.59 -1.96
N MET A 319 -12.29 -2.78 -1.78
CA MET A 319 -10.85 -3.02 -1.90
C MET A 319 -10.33 -2.76 -3.30
N SER A 320 -11.05 -3.23 -4.33
CA SER A 320 -10.72 -2.99 -5.74
C SER A 320 -10.77 -1.49 -6.07
N MET A 321 -11.80 -0.77 -5.60
CA MET A 321 -11.92 0.69 -5.82
C MET A 321 -10.80 1.50 -5.15
N ALA A 322 -10.13 0.95 -4.15
CA ALA A 322 -9.04 1.59 -3.43
C ALA A 322 -7.66 0.97 -3.73
N SER A 323 -7.59 0.01 -4.66
CA SER A 323 -6.35 -0.63 -5.05
C SER A 323 -5.42 0.38 -5.73
N PRO A 324 -4.13 0.43 -5.34
CA PRO A 324 -3.11 1.18 -6.05
C PRO A 324 -3.12 1.00 -7.58
N SER A 325 -3.29 -0.25 -8.04
CA SER A 325 -3.32 -0.60 -9.48
C SER A 325 -4.43 0.13 -10.23
N ASN A 326 -5.58 0.32 -9.56
CA ASN A 326 -6.77 0.94 -10.13
C ASN A 326 -6.73 2.47 -10.03
N MET A 327 -5.77 3.02 -9.30
CA MET A 327 -5.53 4.46 -9.16
C MET A 327 -4.46 4.98 -10.13
N THR A 328 -3.86 4.10 -10.94
CA THR A 328 -2.82 4.47 -11.92
C THR A 328 -3.40 5.18 -13.15
N ALA A 329 -2.58 5.98 -13.83
CA ALA A 329 -2.97 6.62 -15.08
C ALA A 329 -3.35 5.61 -16.17
N GLN A 330 -2.59 4.51 -16.28
CA GLN A 330 -2.86 3.44 -17.25
C GLN A 330 -4.23 2.80 -17.03
N HIS A 331 -4.58 2.51 -15.78
CA HIS A 331 -5.90 1.94 -15.47
C HIS A 331 -7.02 2.92 -15.83
N HIS A 332 -6.83 4.22 -15.58
CA HIS A 332 -7.81 5.23 -15.97
C HIS A 332 -8.01 5.29 -17.49
N GLU A 333 -6.93 5.30 -18.28
CA GLU A 333 -7.02 5.26 -19.76
C GLU A 333 -7.75 4.00 -20.25
N MET A 334 -7.47 2.85 -19.62
CA MET A 334 -8.17 1.59 -19.91
C MET A 334 -9.66 1.66 -19.55
N VAL A 335 -9.99 2.23 -18.38
CA VAL A 335 -11.38 2.39 -17.91
C VAL A 335 -12.15 3.40 -18.75
N GLU A 336 -11.53 4.49 -19.20
CA GLU A 336 -12.15 5.42 -20.15
C GLU A 336 -12.39 4.75 -21.50
N PHE A 337 -11.38 4.02 -22.00
CA PHE A 337 -11.50 3.26 -23.24
C PHE A 337 -12.63 2.23 -23.13
N ALA A 338 -12.64 1.42 -22.08
CA ALA A 338 -13.65 0.38 -21.84
C ALA A 338 -15.03 0.96 -21.49
N GLY A 339 -15.10 2.07 -20.76
CA GLY A 339 -16.33 2.77 -20.38
C GLY A 339 -17.09 3.35 -21.56
N ARG A 340 -16.41 3.62 -22.69
CA ARG A 340 -17.08 3.91 -23.97
C ARG A 340 -17.89 2.73 -24.51
N TRP A 341 -17.54 1.50 -24.11
CA TRP A 341 -18.19 0.26 -24.55
C TRP A 341 -19.06 -0.39 -23.46
N LEU A 342 -18.70 -0.23 -22.19
CA LEU A 342 -19.36 -0.84 -21.03
C LEU A 342 -20.06 0.23 -20.20
N ARG A 343 -21.33 0.50 -20.51
CA ARG A 343 -22.22 1.41 -19.74
C ARG A 343 -22.47 0.97 -18.27
N PHE A 344 -21.93 -0.17 -17.85
CA PHE A 344 -22.23 -0.82 -16.56
C PHE A 344 -21.07 -0.87 -15.58
N VAL A 345 -19.86 -0.42 -15.95
CA VAL A 345 -18.83 -0.21 -14.93
C VAL A 345 -19.24 1.06 -14.19
N PRO A 346 -19.41 1.08 -12.85
CA PRO A 346 -19.75 2.28 -12.11
C PRO A 346 -18.54 3.24 -12.12
N THR A 347 -18.25 3.85 -13.26
CA THR A 347 -17.08 4.69 -13.51
C THR A 347 -17.38 6.17 -13.30
N ALA A 348 -18.64 6.59 -13.41
CA ALA A 348 -18.97 8.01 -13.50
C ALA A 348 -18.95 8.79 -12.18
N ARG A 349 -18.98 8.14 -11.01
CA ARG A 349 -19.11 8.82 -9.71
C ARG A 349 -18.46 7.98 -8.62
N PHE A 350 -17.14 7.91 -8.60
CA PHE A 350 -16.47 7.90 -7.29
C PHE A 350 -17.01 9.14 -6.59
N MET A 351 -17.99 8.96 -5.69
CA MET A 351 -18.74 10.07 -5.12
C MET A 351 -17.70 11.09 -4.66
N ALA A 352 -17.72 12.34 -5.12
CA ALA A 352 -16.67 13.30 -4.78
C ALA A 352 -16.37 13.26 -3.27
N ALA A 353 -17.42 13.07 -2.46
CA ALA A 353 -17.37 12.76 -1.03
C ALA A 353 -16.42 11.61 -0.61
N TYR A 354 -16.42 10.46 -1.29
CA TYR A 354 -15.56 9.31 -1.02
C TYR A 354 -14.05 9.67 -1.09
N GLN A 355 -13.69 10.59 -2.00
CA GLN A 355 -12.31 10.98 -2.26
C GLN A 355 -11.91 12.30 -1.57
N SER A 356 -12.87 13.18 -1.29
CA SER A 356 -12.61 14.54 -0.81
C SER A 356 -13.07 14.79 0.63
N ASN A 357 -14.14 14.14 1.09
CA ASN A 357 -14.61 14.35 2.46
C ASN A 357 -13.73 13.59 3.43
N ARG A 358 -13.30 14.27 4.49
CA ARG A 358 -12.57 13.63 5.58
C ARG A 358 -13.53 13.12 6.61
N LEU A 359 -13.21 11.97 7.17
CA LEU A 359 -14.00 11.32 8.20
C LEU A 359 -13.35 11.60 9.54
N LEU A 360 -14.10 12.22 10.44
CA LEU A 360 -13.76 12.26 11.84
C LEU A 360 -14.33 11.01 12.51
N CYS A 361 -13.45 10.13 12.96
CA CYS A 361 -13.80 8.92 13.70
C CYS A 361 -13.60 9.17 15.20
N CYS A 362 -14.68 9.22 15.98
CA CYS A 362 -14.59 9.47 17.43
C CYS A 362 -14.00 8.26 18.18
N PRO A 363 -12.81 8.34 18.80
CA PRO A 363 -12.21 7.22 19.51
C PRO A 363 -12.97 6.85 20.80
N ARG A 364 -13.74 7.78 21.37
CA ARG A 364 -14.57 7.54 22.56
C ARG A 364 -15.91 6.90 22.25
N ARG A 365 -16.39 6.95 21.00
CA ARG A 365 -17.74 6.48 20.61
C ARG A 365 -17.73 5.50 19.44
N LEU A 366 -16.57 5.15 18.91
CA LEU A 366 -16.33 3.84 18.27
C LEU A 366 -16.44 2.72 19.35
N HIS A 367 -17.53 2.72 20.11
CA HIS A 367 -17.96 1.60 20.93
C HIS A 367 -18.71 0.65 20.02
N LEU A 368 -17.96 0.05 19.13
CA LEU A 368 -18.44 -1.15 18.51
C LEU A 368 -18.16 -2.25 19.56
N ALA A 369 -19.21 -2.88 20.08
CA ALA A 369 -19.07 -3.91 21.11
C ALA A 369 -18.33 -5.13 20.54
N ARG A 370 -17.72 -5.95 21.42
CA ARG A 370 -17.13 -7.24 21.06
C ARG A 370 -18.19 -8.20 20.49
N ASP A 371 -19.41 -8.11 21.01
CA ASP A 371 -20.48 -9.08 20.77
C ASP A 371 -21.38 -8.72 19.56
N ALA A 372 -21.10 -7.59 18.88
CA ALA A 372 -21.92 -7.10 17.77
C ALA A 372 -21.03 -6.47 16.69
N PHE A 373 -20.11 -7.25 16.11
CA PHE A 373 -19.42 -6.79 14.90
C PHE A 373 -20.38 -6.86 13.71
N ASP A 374 -21.17 -5.80 13.55
CA ASP A 374 -22.04 -5.60 12.40
C ASP A 374 -21.19 -5.27 11.16
N VAL A 375 -21.00 -6.28 10.31
CA VAL A 375 -20.21 -6.20 9.08
C VAL A 375 -20.85 -5.24 8.08
N ASP A 376 -22.18 -5.23 7.94
CA ASP A 376 -22.88 -4.35 7.01
C ASP A 376 -22.70 -2.88 7.36
N THR A 377 -22.86 -2.55 8.65
CA THR A 377 -22.58 -1.19 9.15
C THR A 377 -21.10 -0.86 8.99
N PHE A 378 -20.20 -1.84 9.20
CA PHE A 378 -18.76 -1.60 9.06
C PHE A 378 -18.34 -1.27 7.63
N LEU A 379 -18.85 -2.02 6.64
CA LEU A 379 -18.59 -1.80 5.22
C LEU A 379 -19.09 -0.43 4.73
N ARG A 380 -20.02 0.20 5.46
CA ARG A 380 -20.55 1.56 5.20
C ARG A 380 -19.91 2.59 6.12
N LEU A 381 -18.60 2.79 5.98
CA LEU A 381 -17.80 3.60 6.91
C LEU A 381 -18.41 4.98 7.23
N SER A 382 -18.87 5.72 6.22
CA SER A 382 -19.48 7.06 6.42
C SER A 382 -20.83 7.04 7.16
N GLN A 383 -21.45 5.86 7.33
CA GLN A 383 -22.71 5.64 8.06
C GLN A 383 -22.49 5.07 9.46
N GLN A 384 -21.25 4.74 9.84
CA GLN A 384 -20.96 4.15 11.14
C GLN A 384 -21.28 5.14 12.29
N PRO A 385 -21.85 4.65 13.41
CA PRO A 385 -21.97 5.44 14.62
C PRO A 385 -20.58 5.92 15.07
N GLY A 386 -20.43 7.22 15.36
CA GLY A 386 -19.11 7.75 15.72
C GLY A 386 -18.39 8.46 14.59
N VAL A 387 -18.84 8.29 13.34
CA VAL A 387 -18.18 8.84 12.15
C VAL A 387 -18.93 10.08 11.66
N ARG A 388 -18.18 11.15 11.37
CA ARG A 388 -18.71 12.37 10.77
C ARG A 388 -17.90 12.76 9.54
N SER A 389 -18.58 12.89 8.41
CA SER A 389 -18.00 13.40 7.17
C SER A 389 -17.88 14.93 7.21
N LEU A 390 -16.70 15.44 6.85
CA LEU A 390 -16.36 16.85 6.75
C LEU A 390 -15.93 17.18 5.32
N THR A 391 -16.63 18.13 4.71
CA THR A 391 -16.26 18.69 3.40
C THR A 391 -15.01 19.58 3.54
N SER A 392 -14.29 19.84 2.45
CA SER A 392 -13.14 20.76 2.44
C SER A 392 -13.49 22.14 3.03
N LYS A 393 -14.65 22.69 2.69
CA LYS A 393 -15.13 23.97 3.25
C LYS A 393 -15.34 23.94 4.76
N GLN A 394 -15.76 22.80 5.31
CA GLN A 394 -15.88 22.63 6.77
C GLN A 394 -14.50 22.51 7.42
N LEU A 395 -13.60 21.72 6.84
CA LEU A 395 -12.21 21.60 7.31
C LEU A 395 -11.52 22.96 7.35
N ASP A 396 -11.57 23.74 6.27
CA ASP A 396 -10.96 25.08 6.19
C ASP A 396 -11.55 26.06 7.19
N ARG A 397 -12.82 25.89 7.56
CA ARG A 397 -13.46 26.70 8.59
C ARG A 397 -12.93 26.34 9.97
N HIS A 398 -12.85 25.06 10.29
CA HIS A 398 -12.41 24.58 11.59
C HIS A 398 -10.90 24.75 11.81
N ALA A 399 -10.10 24.59 10.74
CA ALA A 399 -8.66 24.84 10.74
C ALA A 399 -8.27 26.29 11.10
N ARG A 400 -9.16 27.27 10.89
CA ARG A 400 -8.93 28.69 11.21
C ARG A 400 -9.23 29.07 12.67
N GLY A 401 -9.26 28.10 13.58
CA GLY A 401 -9.42 28.33 15.02
C GLY A 401 -10.85 28.14 15.55
N GLY A 402 -11.67 27.35 14.86
CA GLY A 402 -13.00 26.99 15.36
C GLY A 402 -12.96 25.71 16.18
N GLU A 403 -13.42 25.75 17.42
CA GLU A 403 -13.75 24.52 18.16
C GLU A 403 -14.76 23.69 17.36
N PHE A 404 -14.51 22.39 17.34
CA PHE A 404 -15.30 21.41 16.63
C PHE A 404 -15.82 20.39 17.64
N PRO A 405 -17.13 20.40 17.96
CA PRO A 405 -17.69 19.37 18.81
C PRO A 405 -17.79 18.06 18.02
N CYS A 406 -17.24 16.99 18.60
CA CYS A 406 -17.49 15.65 18.10
C CYS A 406 -18.99 15.36 18.21
N SER A 407 -19.65 15.04 17.08
CA SER A 407 -21.09 14.76 17.04
C SER A 407 -21.50 13.56 17.89
N SER A 408 -20.55 12.71 18.27
CA SER A 408 -20.82 11.45 18.95
C SER A 408 -20.60 11.54 20.46
N CYS A 409 -19.53 12.19 20.92
CA CYS A 409 -19.24 12.34 22.35
C CYS A 409 -19.45 13.75 22.90
N GLY A 410 -19.76 14.73 22.06
CA GLY A 410 -19.96 16.13 22.44
C GLY A 410 -18.67 16.88 22.81
N VAL A 411 -17.54 16.19 22.94
CA VAL A 411 -16.26 16.81 23.32
C VAL A 411 -15.80 17.74 22.20
N ALA A 412 -15.53 18.99 22.57
CA ALA A 412 -14.88 19.95 21.70
C ALA A 412 -13.43 19.55 21.44
N GLY A 413 -13.00 19.71 20.19
CA GLY A 413 -11.60 19.58 19.82
C GLY A 413 -11.25 20.57 18.73
N HIS A 414 -9.98 20.63 18.37
CA HIS A 414 -9.47 21.51 17.33
C HIS A 414 -8.73 20.68 16.27
N LEU A 415 -8.66 21.23 15.06
CA LEU A 415 -7.91 20.63 13.96
C LEU A 415 -6.52 21.24 13.92
N THR A 416 -5.50 20.39 13.90
CA THR A 416 -4.11 20.80 13.64
C THR A 416 -3.64 20.19 12.32
N ALA A 417 -2.81 20.93 11.60
CA ALA A 417 -2.17 20.39 10.40
C ALA A 417 -1.02 19.46 10.82
N GLY A 418 -1.01 18.26 10.26
CA GLY A 418 0.14 17.35 10.31
C GLY A 418 1.04 17.53 9.09
N GLN A 419 2.18 16.84 9.10
CA GLN A 419 3.05 16.82 7.92
C GLN A 419 2.32 16.12 6.76
N PRO A 420 2.29 16.69 5.55
CA PRO A 420 1.55 16.14 4.42
C PRO A 420 2.06 14.75 4.03
N ARG A 421 1.17 13.95 3.43
CA ARG A 421 1.50 12.66 2.84
C ARG A 421 1.26 12.71 1.34
N TYR A 422 2.01 11.93 0.58
CA TYR A 422 1.78 11.86 -0.86
C TYR A 422 0.89 10.68 -1.24
N ARG A 423 0.13 10.86 -2.32
CA ARG A 423 -0.59 9.80 -3.03
C ARG A 423 -0.18 9.83 -4.50
N TRP A 424 -0.01 8.65 -5.07
CA TRP A 424 0.22 8.47 -6.49
C TRP A 424 -1.12 8.22 -7.17
N VAL A 425 -1.62 9.18 -7.95
CA VAL A 425 -2.94 9.08 -8.58
C VAL A 425 -2.89 9.45 -10.05
N SER A 426 -3.85 8.98 -10.84
CA SER A 426 -4.10 9.55 -12.17
C SER A 426 -4.56 11.01 -12.03
N ARG A 427 -4.01 11.92 -12.83
CA ARG A 427 -4.33 13.36 -12.76
C ARG A 427 -5.79 13.68 -13.09
N THR A 428 -6.49 12.83 -13.85
CA THR A 428 -7.95 12.90 -14.03
C THR A 428 -8.75 12.84 -12.72
N MET A 429 -8.18 12.32 -11.64
CA MET A 429 -8.82 12.28 -10.33
C MET A 429 -8.75 13.61 -9.56
N THR A 430 -8.04 14.64 -10.07
CA THR A 430 -7.56 15.74 -9.23
C THR A 430 -8.13 17.14 -9.51
N GLN A 431 -8.67 17.47 -10.70
CA GLN A 431 -9.34 18.77 -10.98
C GLN A 431 -9.93 18.88 -12.40
N ASP A 432 -10.79 19.90 -12.59
CA ASP A 432 -11.55 20.31 -13.78
C ASP A 432 -11.18 19.67 -15.14
N TRP A 433 -12.21 19.06 -15.75
CA TRP A 433 -12.18 18.29 -17.00
C TRP A 433 -11.76 19.07 -18.25
N ASP A 434 -11.63 20.40 -18.17
CA ASP A 434 -11.37 21.23 -19.36
C ASP A 434 -9.88 21.32 -19.73
N THR A 435 -8.97 20.78 -18.90
CA THR A 435 -7.52 20.79 -19.15
C THR A 435 -6.84 19.43 -18.90
N VAL A 436 -7.39 18.36 -19.47
CA VAL A 436 -6.88 16.99 -19.26
C VAL A 436 -5.50 16.79 -19.87
N THR A 437 -4.50 16.58 -19.02
CA THR A 437 -3.27 15.84 -19.37
C THR A 437 -3.24 14.57 -18.53
N THR A 438 -3.18 13.40 -19.15
CA THR A 438 -3.31 12.07 -18.50
C THR A 438 -2.09 11.61 -17.70
N LYS A 439 -1.14 12.50 -17.41
CA LYS A 439 0.09 12.10 -16.70
C LYS A 439 -0.25 11.77 -15.23
N PRO A 440 0.25 10.66 -14.66
CA PRO A 440 0.12 10.41 -13.23
C PRO A 440 0.64 11.61 -12.44
N SER A 441 -0.11 12.06 -11.44
CA SER A 441 0.29 13.11 -10.53
C SER A 441 0.62 12.54 -9.16
N LEU A 442 1.68 13.11 -8.59
CA LEU A 442 1.90 13.02 -7.17
C LEU A 442 1.01 14.09 -6.53
N VAL A 443 0.04 13.67 -5.72
CA VAL A 443 -0.84 14.59 -5.00
C VAL A 443 -0.40 14.65 -3.56
N GLU A 444 -0.13 15.87 -3.11
CA GLU A 444 0.03 16.17 -1.70
C GLU A 444 -1.34 16.10 -1.02
N ASP A 445 -1.45 15.22 -0.03
CA ASP A 445 -2.64 15.01 0.77
C ASP A 445 -2.44 15.69 2.14
N PRO A 446 -3.14 16.80 2.43
CA PRO A 446 -3.01 17.47 3.71
C PRO A 446 -3.48 16.55 4.84
N VAL A 447 -2.65 16.43 5.86
CA VAL A 447 -2.95 15.66 7.07
C VAL A 447 -3.64 16.59 8.06
N TRP A 448 -4.86 16.23 8.47
CA TRP A 448 -5.59 16.92 9.53
C TRP A 448 -5.67 16.01 10.74
N LEU A 449 -5.25 16.51 11.89
CA LEU A 449 -5.28 15.80 13.16
C LEU A 449 -6.34 16.43 14.05
N TRP A 450 -7.21 15.63 14.65
CA TRP A 450 -8.16 16.12 15.64
C TRP A 450 -7.60 15.95 17.05
N GLN A 451 -7.50 17.06 17.77
CA GLN A 451 -6.99 17.08 19.14
C GLN A 451 -8.12 17.44 20.10
N HIS A 452 -8.28 16.65 21.16
CA HIS A 452 -9.18 16.98 22.25
C HIS A 452 -8.71 18.27 22.93
N GLY A 453 -9.64 19.19 23.19
CA GLY A 453 -9.39 20.37 24.02
C GLY A 453 -9.28 20.04 25.50
#